data_AF-A0AAW1GWX3-F1
#
_entry.id   AF-A0AAW1GWX3-F1
#
_cell.length_a   1.000
_cell.length_b   1.000
_cell.length_c   1.000
_cell.angle_alpha   90.00
_cell.angle_beta   90.00
_cell.angle_gamma   90.00
#
_symmetry.space_group_name_H-M   'P 1'
#
loop_
_entity.id
_entity.type
_entity.pdbx_description
1 polymer ?
#
loop_
_entity_poly.entity_id
_entity_poly.type
_entity_poly.pdbx_seq_one_letter_code
_entity_poly.pdbx_strand_id
1 'polypeptide(L)'
;MLALVPLGSELERIMGSVRLLYTMLLLALSNAILHVLIALLVAHNPIHPYPHLMITCSMGFSGILFSMIVMETSLSGVESRSVFGLFNVPTKWYPWILLVVFQLLMTNVSFLGHLCGILSGFVYNYGLLNIFIPGTNFFSGIEKASWLSTCGR
;
A
#
# COMPACT_ATOMS: atom_id res chain seq x y z
N MET A 1 0.73 -12.58 0.36
CA MET A 1 1.57 -12.81 -0.82
C MET A 1 0.74 -13.16 -2.06
N LEU A 2 -0.18 -14.14 -2.01
CA LEU A 2 -1.03 -14.48 -3.17
C LEU A 2 -1.80 -13.28 -3.75
N ALA A 3 -2.27 -12.37 -2.91
CA ALA A 3 -2.95 -11.15 -3.35
C ALA A 3 -2.09 -10.19 -4.19
N LEU A 4 -0.75 -10.30 -4.12
CA LEU A 4 0.17 -9.50 -4.91
C LEU A 4 0.07 -9.83 -6.39
N VAL A 5 -0.20 -11.08 -6.76
CA VAL A 5 -0.23 -11.50 -8.16
C VAL A 5 -1.32 -10.75 -8.94
N PRO A 6 -2.61 -10.86 -8.61
CA PRO A 6 -3.65 -10.17 -9.38
C PRO A 6 -3.57 -8.64 -9.23
N LEU A 7 -3.26 -8.14 -8.04
CA LEU A 7 -3.20 -6.69 -7.78
C LEU A 7 -1.99 -6.04 -8.44
N GLY A 8 -0.83 -6.71 -8.36
CA GLY A 8 0.42 -6.29 -8.97
C GLY A 8 0.31 -6.31 -10.48
N SER A 9 -0.20 -7.39 -11.08
CA SER A 9 -0.38 -7.48 -12.53
C SER A 9 -1.31 -6.40 -13.08
N GLU A 10 -2.40 -6.07 -12.38
CA GLU A 10 -3.31 -5.01 -12.83
C GLU A 10 -2.65 -3.62 -12.73
N LEU A 11 -1.98 -3.31 -11.63
CA LEU A 11 -1.25 -2.05 -11.48
C LEU A 11 -0.07 -1.95 -12.46
N GLU A 12 0.64 -3.04 -12.69
CA GLU A 12 1.75 -3.13 -13.66
C GLU A 12 1.26 -2.82 -15.07
N ARG A 13 0.10 -3.35 -15.47
CA ARG A 13 -0.52 -3.05 -16.76
C ARG A 13 -0.87 -1.56 -16.91
N ILE A 14 -1.25 -0.90 -15.83
CA ILE A 14 -1.57 0.53 -15.82
C ILE A 14 -0.30 1.39 -15.83
N MET A 15 0.79 0.93 -15.18
CA MET A 15 1.91 1.81 -14.86
C MET A 15 3.29 1.43 -15.36
N GLY A 16 3.49 0.22 -15.84
CA GLY A 16 4.80 -0.34 -16.19
C GLY A 16 5.53 -0.91 -14.97
N SER A 17 6.34 -1.94 -15.22
CA SER A 17 6.99 -2.76 -14.17
C SER A 17 7.97 -1.94 -13.32
N VAL A 18 8.80 -1.11 -13.95
CA VAL A 18 9.83 -0.33 -13.24
C VAL A 18 9.18 0.75 -12.37
N ARG A 19 8.16 1.43 -12.90
CA ARG A 19 7.40 2.43 -12.16
C ARG A 19 6.61 1.81 -11.01
N LEU A 20 6.05 0.61 -11.21
CA LEU A 20 5.38 -0.13 -10.13
C LEU A 20 6.35 -0.48 -9.02
N LEU A 21 7.51 -1.04 -9.35
CA LEU A 21 8.53 -1.40 -8.35
C LEU A 21 8.97 -0.17 -7.55
N TYR A 22 9.26 0.94 -8.23
CA TYR A 22 9.61 2.20 -7.57
C TYR A 22 8.49 2.67 -6.63
N THR A 23 7.24 2.61 -7.11
CA THR A 23 6.09 3.01 -6.31
C THR A 23 5.90 2.10 -5.10
N MET A 24 6.07 0.78 -5.22
CA MET A 24 6.02 -0.15 -4.09
C MET A 24 7.05 0.20 -3.02
N LEU A 25 8.29 0.55 -3.42
CA LEU A 25 9.33 0.98 -2.48
C LEU A 25 8.95 2.29 -1.79
N LEU A 26 8.38 3.24 -2.52
CA LEU A 26 7.93 4.51 -1.97
C LEU A 26 6.76 4.34 -0.99
N LEU A 27 5.80 3.47 -1.31
CA LEU A 27 4.70 3.10 -0.41
C LEU A 27 5.22 2.38 0.83
N ALA A 28 6.24 1.52 0.69
CA ALA A 28 6.88 0.84 1.82
C ALA A 28 7.52 1.84 2.78
N LEU A 29 8.26 2.82 2.25
CA LEU A 29 8.88 3.89 3.02
C LEU A 29 7.83 4.77 3.70
N SER A 30 6.80 5.22 2.96
CA SER A 30 5.71 6.03 3.51
C SER A 30 4.95 5.27 4.62
N ASN A 31 4.65 4.00 4.40
CA ASN A 31 4.01 3.14 5.40
C ASN A 31 4.89 3.01 6.67
N ALA A 32 6.19 2.83 6.53
CA ALA A 32 7.12 2.76 7.67
C ALA A 32 7.18 4.08 8.46
N ILE A 33 7.25 5.22 7.77
CA ILE A 33 7.23 6.54 8.40
C ILE A 33 5.93 6.75 9.17
N LEU A 34 4.77 6.45 8.56
CA LEU A 34 3.47 6.56 9.22
C LEU A 34 3.36 5.64 10.44
N HIS A 35 3.87 4.42 10.34
CA HIS A 35 3.87 3.46 11.44
C HIS A 35 4.66 3.99 12.65
N VAL A 36 5.90 4.43 12.42
CA VAL A 36 6.75 4.97 13.49
C VAL A 36 6.15 6.25 14.05
N LEU A 37 5.62 7.14 13.21
CA LEU A 37 4.99 8.38 13.65
C LEU A 37 3.80 8.10 14.58
N ILE A 38 2.89 7.23 14.17
CA ILE A 38 1.71 6.88 14.99
C ILE A 38 2.15 6.17 16.27
N ALA A 39 3.10 5.24 16.21
CA ALA A 39 3.63 4.57 17.39
C ALA A 39 4.25 5.56 18.38
N LEU A 40 4.99 6.56 17.89
CA LEU A 40 5.61 7.59 18.72
C LEU A 40 4.57 8.49 19.38
N LEU A 41 3.57 8.96 18.62
CA LEU A 41 2.47 9.78 19.12
C LEU A 41 1.64 9.07 20.19
N VAL A 42 1.36 7.78 20.00
CA VAL A 42 0.61 6.97 20.97
C VAL A 42 1.46 6.66 22.21
N ALA A 43 2.76 6.39 22.04
CA ALA A 43 3.66 6.12 23.16
C ALA A 43 3.85 7.34 24.07
N HIS A 44 3.87 8.55 23.50
CA HIS A 44 4.07 9.81 24.25
C HIS A 44 2.77 10.60 24.45
N ASN A 45 1.62 9.94 24.35
CA ASN A 45 0.32 10.60 24.55
C ASN A 45 0.20 11.05 26.03
N PRO A 46 -0.08 12.34 26.31
CA PRO A 46 -0.19 12.86 27.68
C PRO A 46 -1.40 12.31 28.46
N ILE A 47 -2.41 11.75 27.78
CA ILE A 47 -3.62 11.21 28.43
C ILE A 47 -3.42 9.75 28.84
N HIS A 48 -3.03 8.91 27.88
CA HIS A 48 -2.79 7.48 28.06
C HIS A 48 -1.59 7.02 27.22
N PRO A 49 -0.37 7.01 27.79
CA PRO A 49 0.81 6.54 27.07
C PRO A 49 0.76 5.02 26.92
N TYR A 50 1.04 4.53 25.70
CA TYR A 50 1.12 3.10 25.42
C TYR A 50 2.48 2.75 24.77
N PRO A 51 3.56 2.62 25.57
CA PRO A 51 4.92 2.48 25.05
C PRO A 51 5.17 1.13 24.37
N HIS A 52 4.29 0.14 24.58
CA HIS A 52 4.43 -1.20 24.00
C HIS A 52 4.54 -1.17 22.45
N LEU A 53 3.87 -0.23 21.77
CA LEU A 53 3.95 -0.09 20.31
C LEU A 53 5.36 0.21 19.79
N MET A 54 6.21 0.85 20.60
CA MET A 54 7.58 1.22 20.22
C MET A 54 8.58 0.07 20.37
N ILE A 55 8.25 -0.96 21.15
CA ILE A 55 9.13 -2.10 21.45
C ILE A 55 8.69 -3.39 20.75
N THR A 56 7.57 -3.35 20.02
CA THR A 56 7.12 -4.46 19.19
C THR A 56 7.74 -4.41 17.80
N CYS A 57 8.19 -5.56 17.31
CA CYS A 57 8.62 -5.69 15.92
C CYS A 57 7.40 -5.65 14.99
N SER A 58 7.42 -4.77 14.00
CA SER A 58 6.44 -4.74 12.91
C SER A 58 7.13 -5.16 11.61
N MET A 59 6.72 -6.28 11.06
CA MET A 59 7.23 -6.80 9.78
C MET A 59 6.07 -7.29 8.92
N GLY A 60 6.13 -7.01 7.62
CA GLY A 60 5.20 -7.59 6.67
C GLY A 60 4.94 -6.71 5.46
N PHE A 61 4.85 -7.36 4.31
CA PHE A 61 4.47 -6.73 3.04
C PHE A 61 2.96 -6.40 2.98
N SER A 62 2.17 -6.84 3.96
CA SER A 62 0.71 -6.63 3.95
C SER A 62 0.32 -5.15 3.99
N GLY A 63 1.09 -4.30 4.68
CA GLY A 63 0.86 -2.85 4.63
C GLY A 63 0.98 -2.28 3.21
N ILE A 64 1.97 -2.74 2.44
CA ILE A 64 2.15 -2.34 1.03
C ILE A 64 0.97 -2.83 0.19
N LEU A 65 0.47 -4.05 0.44
CA LEU A 65 -0.74 -4.56 -0.23
C LEU A 65 -1.96 -3.69 0.05
N PHE A 66 -2.17 -3.25 1.29
CA PHE A 66 -3.25 -2.34 1.61
C PHE A 66 -3.10 -1.00 0.90
N SER A 67 -1.87 -0.47 0.78
CA SER A 67 -1.61 0.73 -0.03
C SER A 67 -1.96 0.51 -1.50
N MET A 68 -1.54 -0.62 -2.08
CA MET A 68 -1.83 -0.98 -3.47
C MET A 68 -3.33 -1.18 -3.71
N ILE A 69 -4.09 -1.71 -2.75
CA ILE A 69 -5.55 -1.81 -2.84
C ILE A 69 -6.16 -0.42 -2.91
N VAL A 70 -5.73 0.52 -2.08
CA VAL A 70 -6.22 1.90 -2.12
C VAL A 70 -5.88 2.59 -3.45
N MET A 71 -4.69 2.33 -4.00
CA MET A 71 -4.30 2.84 -5.31
C MET A 71 -5.15 2.27 -6.43
N GLU A 72 -5.23 0.95 -6.52
CA GLU A 72 -5.96 0.26 -7.59
C GLU A 72 -7.44 0.62 -7.55
N THR A 73 -8.07 0.64 -6.36
CA THR A 73 -9.46 1.08 -6.19
C THR A 73 -9.71 2.52 -6.67
N SER A 74 -8.72 3.40 -6.59
CA SER A 74 -8.83 4.78 -7.07
C SER A 74 -8.57 4.90 -8.58
N LEU A 75 -7.79 4.00 -9.16
CA LEU A 75 -7.46 3.97 -10.60
C LEU A 75 -8.50 3.22 -11.43
N SER A 76 -9.17 2.20 -10.89
CA SER A 76 -10.10 1.36 -11.67
C SER A 76 -11.39 2.07 -12.08
N GLY A 77 -11.77 3.18 -11.43
CA GLY A 77 -13.01 3.92 -11.74
C GLY A 77 -14.32 3.14 -11.47
N VAL A 78 -14.25 2.02 -10.75
CA VAL A 78 -15.42 1.18 -10.43
C VAL A 78 -16.14 1.75 -9.20
N GLU A 79 -17.46 1.89 -9.28
CA GLU A 79 -18.28 2.45 -8.19
C GLU A 79 -18.45 1.49 -6.98
N SER A 80 -18.56 0.18 -7.24
CA SER A 80 -18.78 -0.84 -6.21
C SER A 80 -17.94 -2.10 -6.42
N ARG A 81 -17.51 -2.72 -5.31
CA ARG A 81 -16.72 -3.96 -5.31
C ARG A 81 -17.32 -5.03 -4.43
N SER A 82 -17.20 -6.28 -4.86
CA SER A 82 -17.63 -7.42 -4.06
C SER A 82 -16.59 -7.79 -3.01
N VAL A 83 -17.03 -7.97 -1.77
CA VAL A 83 -16.21 -8.49 -0.67
C VAL A 83 -16.32 -10.01 -0.67
N PHE A 84 -15.27 -10.69 -1.16
CA PHE A 84 -15.19 -12.16 -1.27
C PHE A 84 -16.36 -12.83 -2.03
N GLY A 85 -17.04 -12.11 -2.94
CA GLY A 85 -18.20 -12.63 -3.67
C GLY A 85 -19.52 -12.62 -2.90
N LEU A 86 -19.55 -12.12 -1.66
CA LEU A 86 -20.70 -12.22 -0.76
C LEU A 86 -21.65 -11.02 -0.86
N PHE A 87 -21.10 -9.81 -0.87
CA PHE A 87 -21.88 -8.57 -0.93
C PHE A 87 -21.06 -7.44 -1.58
N ASN A 88 -21.75 -6.47 -2.18
CA ASN A 88 -21.11 -5.33 -2.83
C ASN A 88 -21.06 -4.12 -1.90
N VAL A 89 -19.93 -3.42 -1.92
CA VAL A 89 -19.69 -2.21 -1.12
C VAL A 89 -19.17 -1.10 -2.02
N PRO A 90 -19.44 0.18 -1.71
CA PRO A 90 -18.84 1.27 -2.46
C PRO A 90 -17.32 1.19 -2.37
N THR A 91 -16.63 1.44 -3.49
CA THR A 91 -15.18 1.24 -3.61
C THR A 91 -14.36 2.00 -2.56
N LYS A 92 -14.83 3.18 -2.12
CA LYS A 92 -14.21 3.98 -1.06
C LYS A 92 -14.17 3.27 0.31
N TRP A 93 -15.15 2.41 0.59
CA TRP A 93 -15.25 1.66 1.83
C TRP A 93 -14.51 0.32 1.78
N TYR A 94 -14.18 -0.17 0.59
CA TYR A 94 -13.60 -1.49 0.40
C TYR A 94 -12.31 -1.73 1.22
N PRO A 95 -11.30 -0.82 1.24
CA PRO A 95 -10.09 -1.03 2.05
C PRO A 95 -10.37 -1.07 3.55
N TRP A 96 -11.33 -0.27 4.02
CA TRP A 96 -11.70 -0.19 5.44
C TRP A 96 -12.46 -1.42 5.91
N ILE A 97 -13.38 -1.92 5.09
CA ILE A 97 -14.11 -3.16 5.39
C ILE A 97 -13.13 -4.32 5.40
N LEU A 98 -12.19 -4.36 4.46
CA LEU A 98 -11.17 -5.39 4.40
C LEU A 98 -10.24 -5.35 5.62
N LEU A 99 -9.91 -4.17 6.14
CA LEU A 99 -9.17 -4.00 7.39
C LEU A 99 -9.90 -4.67 8.57
N VAL A 100 -11.18 -4.37 8.75
CA VAL A 100 -12.00 -4.95 9.82
C VAL A 100 -12.09 -6.46 9.68
N VAL A 101 -12.37 -6.96 8.48
CA VAL A 101 -12.49 -8.40 8.22
C VAL A 101 -11.18 -9.12 8.53
N PHE A 102 -10.04 -8.62 8.05
CA PHE A 102 -8.76 -9.27 8.35
C PHE A 102 -8.39 -9.18 9.83
N GLN A 103 -8.77 -8.11 10.54
CA GLN A 103 -8.50 -8.01 11.97
C GLN A 103 -9.31 -9.01 12.80
N LEU A 104 -10.52 -9.35 12.36
CA LEU A 104 -11.36 -10.37 13.00
C LEU A 104 -10.91 -11.79 12.66
N LEU A 105 -10.54 -12.04 11.40
CA LEU A 105 -10.14 -13.38 10.95
C LEU A 105 -8.71 -13.75 11.36
N MET A 106 -7.82 -12.76 11.46
CA MET A 106 -6.41 -12.98 11.77
C MET A 106 -6.01 -12.13 12.97
N THR A 107 -6.10 -12.68 14.17
CA THR A 107 -5.85 -11.93 15.42
C THR A 107 -4.37 -11.57 15.65
N ASN A 108 -3.45 -12.23 14.95
CA ASN A 108 -2.00 -12.03 15.09
C ASN A 108 -1.40 -11.04 14.08
N VAL A 109 -2.20 -10.38 13.24
CA VAL A 109 -1.69 -9.38 12.29
C VAL A 109 -1.72 -7.98 12.89
N SER A 110 -0.77 -7.14 12.47
CA SER A 110 -0.65 -5.78 12.96
C SER A 110 -1.75 -4.89 12.36
N PHE A 111 -2.77 -4.57 13.18
CA PHE A 111 -3.79 -3.57 12.84
C PHE A 111 -3.14 -2.26 12.38
N LEU A 112 -2.16 -1.77 13.16
CA LEU A 112 -1.44 -0.54 12.87
C LEU A 112 -0.72 -0.62 11.52
N GLY A 113 -0.07 -1.74 11.22
CA GLY A 113 0.59 -1.97 9.93
C GLY A 113 -0.36 -1.89 8.73
N HIS A 114 -1.58 -2.46 8.84
CA HIS A 114 -2.58 -2.38 7.78
C HIS A 114 -3.19 -0.99 7.66
N LEU A 115 -3.48 -0.33 8.80
CA LEU A 115 -3.98 1.04 8.84
C LEU A 115 -3.00 2.01 8.19
N CYS A 116 -1.72 1.95 8.55
CA CYS A 116 -0.67 2.75 7.93
C CYS A 116 -0.55 2.46 6.42
N GLY A 117 -0.78 1.21 6.00
CA GLY A 117 -0.86 0.83 4.60
C GLY A 117 -1.98 1.57 3.85
N ILE A 118 -3.18 1.59 4.41
CA ILE A 118 -4.32 2.32 3.84
C ILE A 118 -4.01 3.83 3.76
N LEU A 119 -3.49 4.40 4.84
CA LEU A 119 -3.11 5.82 4.88
C LEU A 119 -2.02 6.15 3.86
N SER A 120 -0.98 5.32 3.73
CA SER A 120 0.08 5.47 2.73
C SER A 120 -0.49 5.47 1.30
N GLY A 121 -1.45 4.58 1.00
CA GLY A 121 -2.15 4.56 -0.28
C GLY A 121 -2.93 5.86 -0.55
N PHE A 122 -3.60 6.43 0.46
CA PHE A 122 -4.26 7.73 0.30
C PHE A 122 -3.26 8.86 0.11
N VAL A 123 -2.15 8.87 0.85
CA VAL A 123 -1.07 9.86 0.70
C VAL A 123 -0.52 9.85 -0.74
N TYR A 124 -0.36 8.66 -1.33
CA TYR A 124 -0.02 8.53 -2.74
C TYR A 124 -1.12 9.11 -3.66
N ASN A 125 -2.38 8.70 -3.48
CA ASN A 125 -3.49 9.10 -4.36
C ASN A 125 -3.78 10.61 -4.33
N TYR A 126 -3.57 11.27 -3.20
CA TYR A 126 -3.68 12.73 -3.09
C TYR A 126 -2.48 13.47 -3.71
N GLY A 127 -1.49 12.75 -4.24
CA GLY A 127 -0.34 13.33 -4.93
C GLY A 127 0.73 13.90 -3.99
N LEU A 128 0.65 13.64 -2.68
CA LEU A 128 1.65 14.12 -1.71
C LEU A 128 3.04 13.52 -1.96
N LEU A 129 3.08 12.33 -2.57
CA LEU A 129 4.33 11.65 -2.94
C LEU A 129 4.87 12.05 -4.32
N ASN A 130 4.15 12.87 -5.09
CA ASN A 130 4.55 13.24 -6.46
C ASN A 130 5.91 13.94 -6.53
N ILE A 131 6.31 14.64 -5.47
CA ILE A 131 7.62 15.29 -5.36
C ILE A 131 8.76 14.27 -5.49
N PHE A 132 8.54 13.05 -5.02
CA PHE A 132 9.52 11.98 -5.08
C PHE A 132 9.43 11.14 -6.35
N ILE A 133 8.34 11.23 -7.11
CA ILE A 133 8.13 10.40 -8.31
C ILE A 133 8.81 11.06 -9.51
N PRO A 134 9.85 10.45 -10.11
CA PRO A 134 10.48 10.98 -11.30
C PRO A 134 9.53 11.02 -12.50
N GLY A 135 9.84 11.87 -13.49
CA GLY A 135 9.08 11.93 -14.74
C GLY A 135 9.14 10.61 -15.53
N THR A 136 8.17 10.41 -16.43
CA THR A 136 8.06 9.20 -17.27
C THR A 136 9.32 8.91 -18.10
N ASN A 137 10.06 9.94 -18.50
CA ASN A 137 11.32 9.82 -19.22
C ASN A 137 12.39 9.04 -18.44
N PHE A 138 12.42 9.21 -17.11
CA PHE A 138 13.36 8.47 -16.26
C PHE A 138 13.07 6.96 -16.32
N PHE A 139 11.80 6.58 -16.13
CA PHE A 139 11.39 5.18 -16.17
C PHE A 139 11.59 4.56 -17.56
N SER A 140 11.21 5.27 -18.63
CA SER A 140 11.43 4.79 -20.00
C SER A 140 12.92 4.63 -20.33
N GLY A 141 13.78 5.47 -19.77
CA GLY A 141 15.24 5.34 -19.92
C GLY A 141 15.79 4.06 -19.31
N ILE A 142 15.28 3.68 -18.13
CA ILE A 142 15.67 2.42 -17.46
C ILE A 142 15.16 1.22 -18.26
N GLU A 143 13.89 1.25 -18.69
CA GLU A 143 13.29 0.13 -19.45
C GLU A 143 13.99 -0.12 -20.80
N LYS A 144 14.56 0.91 -21.41
CA LYS A 144 15.33 0.82 -22.66
C LYS A 144 16.80 0.43 -22.45
N ALA A 145 17.28 0.32 -21.21
CA ALA A 145 18.67 -0.03 -20.95
C ALA A 145 18.99 -1.44 -21.49
N SER A 146 20.09 -1.55 -22.23
CA SER A 146 20.48 -2.78 -22.94
C SER A 146 20.63 -4.00 -22.01
N TRP A 147 20.97 -3.80 -20.73
CA TRP A 147 21.07 -4.88 -19.77
C TRP A 147 19.72 -5.55 -19.42
N LEU A 148 18.62 -4.78 -19.44
CA LEU A 148 17.27 -5.29 -19.23
C LEU A 148 16.65 -5.89 -20.51
N SER A 149 17.19 -5.51 -21.69
CA SER A 149 16.72 -6.04 -22.99
C SER A 149 16.97 -7.55 -23.18
N THR A 150 17.85 -8.15 -22.37
CA THR A 150 18.17 -9.59 -22.40
C THR A 150 17.04 -10.49 -21.89
N CYS A 151 16.05 -9.93 -21.19
CA CYS A 151 14.90 -10.68 -20.63
C CYS A 151 13.62 -10.59 -21.50
N GLY A 152 13.67 -9.88 -22.63
CA GLY A 152 12.54 -9.66 -23.52
C GLY A 152 12.66 -10.38 -24.86
N ARG A 153 12.90 -11.70 -24.85
CA ARG A 153 12.65 -12.58 -26.01
C ARG A 153 11.75 -13.73 -25.61
#